data_AF-A0A377XK38-F1
#
_entry.id   AF-A0A377XK38-F1
#
_cell.length_a   1.000
_cell.length_b   1.000
_cell.length_c   1.000
_cell.angle_alpha   90.00
_cell.angle_beta   90.00
_cell.angle_gamma   90.00
#
_symmetry.space_group_name_H-M   'P 1'
#
loop_
_entity.id
_entity.type
_entity.pdbx_description
1 polymer ?
#
loop_
_entity_poly.entity_id
_entity_poly.type
_entity_poly.pdbx_seq_one_letter_code
_entity_poly.pdbx_strand_id
1 'polypeptide(L)' 'MEDLETIIMELLVNAGSARSAALTALQLARKGDFVAAEQAMAESHEFVKHAHKIQTQLIGMDEGSGKLPVNLITVHS' A
#
# COMPACT_ATOMS: atom_id res chain seq x y z
N MET A 1 -11.34 7.47 -16.96
CA MET A 1 -10.14 8.13 -16.39
C MET A 1 -10.32 8.36 -14.90
N GLU A 2 -11.46 8.89 -14.43
CA GLU A 2 -11.78 9.02 -12.99
C GLU A 2 -11.65 7.71 -12.19
N ASP A 3 -12.07 6.57 -12.75
CA ASP A 3 -11.97 5.28 -12.05
C ASP A 3 -10.51 4.85 -11.81
N LEU A 4 -9.61 5.08 -12.77
CA LEU A 4 -8.22 4.68 -12.64
C LEU A 4 -7.49 5.53 -11.60
N GLU A 5 -7.74 6.83 -11.61
CA GLU A 5 -7.18 7.75 -10.62
C GLU A 5 -7.66 7.41 -9.20
N THR A 6 -8.92 7.02 -9.05
CA THR A 6 -9.47 6.54 -7.77
C THR A 6 -8.76 5.27 -7.28
N ILE A 7 -8.53 4.30 -8.18
CA ILE A 7 -7.81 3.07 -7.86
C ILE A 7 -6.36 3.35 -7.44
N ILE A 8 -5.68 4.26 -8.14
CA ILE A 8 -4.31 4.67 -7.80
C ILE A 8 -4.27 5.40 -6.45
N MET A 9 -5.26 6.27 -6.17
CA MET A 9 -5.36 6.94 -4.88
C MET A 9 -5.60 5.94 -3.75
N GLU A 10 -6.42 4.92 -3.97
CA GLU A 10 -6.64 3.83 -3.01
C GLU A 10 -5.35 3.02 -2.76
N LEU A 11 -4.58 2.73 -3.81
CA LEU A 11 -3.25 2.12 -3.68
C LEU A 11 -2.34 2.97 -2.80
N LEU A 12 -2.25 4.27 -3.07
CA LEU A 12 -1.37 5.20 -2.36
C LEU A 12 -1.75 5.35 -0.88
N VAL A 13 -3.05 5.40 -0.58
CA VAL A 13 -3.56 5.42 0.79
C VAL A 13 -3.20 4.13 1.54
N ASN A 14 -3.43 2.97 0.94
CA ASN A 14 -3.07 1.69 1.58
C ASN A 14 -1.56 1.56 1.80
N ALA A 15 -0.73 1.95 0.82
CA ALA A 15 0.73 1.96 0.95
C ALA A 15 1.20 2.93 2.06
N GLY A 16 0.60 4.12 2.14
CA GLY A 16 0.87 5.11 3.19
C GLY A 16 0.49 4.62 4.59
N SER A 17 -0.67 3.98 4.73
CA SER A 17 -1.13 3.37 5.99
C SER A 17 -0.23 2.22 6.42
N ALA A 18 0.14 1.33 5.49
CA ALA A 18 1.08 0.25 5.74
C ALA A 18 2.42 0.76 6.30
N ARG A 19 3.00 1.78 5.65
CA ARG A 19 4.25 2.41 6.09
C ARG A 19 4.11 3.03 7.48
N SER A 20 3.01 3.74 7.72
CA SER A 20 2.76 4.40 9.01
C SER A 20 2.64 3.39 10.15
N ALA A 21 1.87 2.30 9.94
CA ALA A 21 1.73 1.22 10.91
C ALA A 21 3.06 0.51 11.19
N ALA A 22 3.88 0.24 10.17
CA ALA A 22 5.22 -0.33 10.35
C ALA A 22 6.16 0.60 11.16
N LEU A 23 6.12 1.91 10.91
CA LEU A 23 6.89 2.88 11.69
C LEU A 23 6.44 2.92 13.15
N THR A 24 5.12 2.86 13.40
CA THR A 24 4.55 2.76 14.74
C THR A 24 5.02 1.49 15.45
N ALA A 25 5.00 0.35 14.77
CA ALA A 25 5.50 -0.91 15.33
C ALA A 25 6.97 -0.82 15.74
N LEU A 26 7.83 -0.23 14.90
CA LEU A 26 9.24 -0.01 15.22
C LEU A 26 9.40 0.92 16.45
N GLN A 27 8.58 1.96 16.57
CA GLN A 27 8.61 2.85 17.73
C GLN A 27 8.19 2.14 19.03
N LEU A 28 7.17 1.28 18.97
CA LEU A 28 6.68 0.50 20.11
C LEU A 28 7.71 -0.56 20.54
N ALA A 29 8.29 -1.28 19.59
CA ALA A 29 9.35 -2.26 19.86
C ALA A 29 10.57 -1.62 20.52
N ARG A 30 10.97 -0.41 20.09
CA ARG A 30 12.07 0.35 20.72
C ARG A 30 11.77 0.76 22.17
N LYS A 31 10.50 0.86 22.55
CA LYS A 31 10.07 1.12 23.94
C LYS A 31 9.91 -0.16 24.77
N GLY A 32 10.14 -1.33 24.17
CA GLY A 32 9.94 -2.64 24.80
C GLY A 32 8.50 -3.14 24.78
N ASP A 33 7.58 -2.41 24.12
CA ASP A 33 6.18 -2.82 23.99
C ASP A 33 6.00 -3.71 22.75
N PHE A 34 6.42 -4.97 22.89
CA PHE A 34 6.41 -5.92 21.79
C PHE A 34 5.00 -6.39 21.40
N VAL A 35 4.07 -6.41 22.34
CA VAL A 35 2.68 -6.81 22.08
C VAL A 35 2.00 -5.79 21.17
N ALA A 36 2.10 -4.49 21.52
CA ALA A 36 1.55 -3.44 20.68
C ALA A 36 2.30 -3.32 19.34
N ALA A 37 3.61 -3.57 19.33
CA ALA A 37 4.39 -3.60 18.09
C ALA A 37 3.92 -4.71 17.13
N GLU A 38 3.65 -5.91 17.65
CA GLU A 38 3.14 -7.03 16.84
C GLU A 38 1.75 -6.72 16.28
N GLN A 39 0.88 -6.10 17.07
CA GLN A 39 -0.44 -5.65 16.61
C GLN A 39 -0.34 -4.60 15.49
N ALA A 40 0.55 -3.61 15.62
CA ALA A 40 0.79 -2.61 14.59
C ALA A 40 1.44 -3.22 13.32
N MET A 41 2.29 -4.25 13.47
CA MET A 41 2.81 -5.00 12.31
C MET A 41 1.73 -5.81 11.61
N ALA A 42 0.81 -6.44 12.35
CA ALA A 42 -0.32 -7.15 11.77
C ALA A 42 -1.22 -6.20 10.96
N GLU A 43 -1.50 -5.01 11.50
CA GLU A 43 -2.24 -3.96 10.79
C GLU A 43 -1.50 -3.51 9.51
N SER A 44 -0.19 -3.26 9.61
CA SER A 44 0.65 -2.93 8.44
C SER A 44 0.52 -4.00 7.35
N HIS A 45 0.54 -5.28 7.73
CA HIS A 45 0.44 -6.39 6.80
C HIS A 45 -0.89 -6.45 6.07
N GLU A 46 -2.01 -6.13 6.74
CA GLU A 46 -3.32 -6.07 6.08
C GLU A 46 -3.40 -4.94 5.05
N PHE A 47 -2.87 -3.75 5.36
CA PHE A 47 -2.78 -2.66 4.39
C PHE A 47 -1.88 -3.01 3.19
N VAL A 48 -0.74 -3.69 3.43
CA VAL A 48 0.14 -4.19 2.36
C VAL A 48 -0.59 -5.17 1.45
N LYS A 49 -1.36 -6.11 2.00
CA LYS A 49 -2.17 -7.05 1.19
C LYS A 49 -3.16 -6.32 0.29
N HIS A 50 -3.84 -5.31 0.82
CA HIS A 50 -4.79 -4.51 0.05
C HIS A 50 -4.09 -3.75 -1.09
N ALA A 51 -2.97 -3.07 -0.78
CA ALA A 51 -2.16 -2.40 -1.78
C ALA A 51 -1.68 -3.37 -2.89
N HIS A 52 -1.15 -4.53 -2.51
CA HIS A 52 -0.70 -5.54 -3.49
C HIS A 52 -1.83 -6.10 -4.35
N LYS A 53 -3.03 -6.25 -3.80
CA LYS A 53 -4.20 -6.70 -4.57
C LYS A 53 -4.54 -5.67 -5.66
N ILE A 54 -4.57 -4.39 -5.32
CA ILE A 54 -4.80 -3.31 -6.28
C ILE A 54 -3.69 -3.30 -7.34
N GLN A 55 -2.42 -3.37 -6.92
CA GLN A 55 -1.29 -3.44 -7.85
C GLN A 55 -1.40 -4.62 -8.83
N THR A 56 -1.79 -5.80 -8.34
CA THR A 56 -2.00 -6.99 -9.18
C THR A 56 -3.10 -6.78 -10.21
N GLN A 57 -4.20 -6.10 -9.82
CA GLN A 57 -5.27 -5.74 -10.75
C GLN A 57 -4.77 -4.77 -11.83
N LEU A 58 -4.00 -3.75 -11.47
CA LEU A 58 -3.42 -2.80 -12.43
C LEU A 58 -2.47 -3.48 -13.42
N ILE A 59 -1.63 -4.42 -12.96
CA ILE A 59 -0.79 -5.23 -13.85
C ILE A 59 -1.64 -6.07 -14.81
N GLY A 60 -2.73 -6.67 -14.31
CA GLY A 60 -3.66 -7.43 -15.15
C GLY A 60 -4.33 -6.57 -16.23
N MET A 61 -4.70 -5.33 -15.89
CA MET A 61 -5.29 -4.36 -16.83
C MET A 61 -4.31 -3.90 -17.91
N ASP A 62 -3.01 -3.91 -17.62
CA ASP A 62 -1.99 -3.56 -18.62
C ASP A 62 -1.89 -4.62 -19.74
N GLU A 63 -2.32 -5.85 -19.47
CA GLU A 63 -2.25 -7.02 -20.36
C GLU A 63 -0.83 -7.26 -20.94
N GLY A 64 0.21 -6.72 -20.29
CA GLY A 64 1.59 -6.76 -20.78
C GLY A 64 1.83 -5.94 -22.05
N SER A 65 0.92 -5.02 -22.38
CA SER A 65 0.93 -4.23 -23.61
C SER A 65 1.07 -2.73 -23.37
N GLY A 66 1.27 -2.28 -22.12
CA GLY A 66 1.45 -0.86 -21.81
C GLY A 66 0.18 -0.03 -21.98
N LYS A 67 -0.99 -0.65 -21.79
CA LYS A 67 -2.30 0.00 -21.96
C LYS A 67 -2.63 0.97 -20.84
N LEU A 68 -1.97 0.83 -19.68
CA LEU A 68 -2.22 1.70 -18.54
C LEU A 68 -1.52 3.06 -18.76
N PRO A 69 -2.23 4.19 -18.69
CA PRO A 69 -1.60 5.50 -18.83
C PRO A 69 -0.65 5.77 -17.66
N VAL A 70 0.64 5.93 -17.98
CA VAL A 70 1.68 6.27 -17.00
C VAL A 70 1.69 7.78 -16.77
N ASN A 71 1.46 8.17 -15.51
CA ASN A 71 1.61 9.53 -15.00
C ASN A 71 2.47 9.55 -13.72
N LEU A 72 2.82 10.74 -13.23
CA LEU A 72 3.70 10.87 -12.06
C LEU A 72 3.18 10.12 -10.82
N ILE A 73 1.86 10.10 -10.63
CA ILE A 73 1.22 9.43 -9.48
C ILE A 73 1.40 7.91 -9.63
N THR A 74 1.12 7.34 -10.81
CA THR A 74 1.30 5.89 -11.06
C THR A 74 2.73 5.40 -10.88
N VAL A 75 3.73 6.25 -11.14
CA VAL A 75 5.16 5.88 -10.96
C VAL A 75 5.58 5.97 -9.49
N HIS A 76 4.97 6.88 -8.72
CA HIS A 76 5.28 7.08 -7.30
C HIS A 76 4.63 6.04 -6.38
N SER A 77 3.48 5.51 -6.81
CA SER A 77 2.59 4.63 -6.02
C SER A 77 3.22 3.29 -5.65
#